data_AF-A0A520HX66-F1
#
_entry.id   AF-A0A520HX66-F1
#
_cell.length_a   1.000
_cell.length_b   1.000
_cell.length_c   1.000
_cell.angle_alpha   90.00
_cell.angle_beta   90.00
_cell.angle_gamma   90.00
#
_symmetry.space_group_name_H-M   'P 1'
#
loop_
_entity.id
_entity.type
_entity.pdbx_description
1 polymer ?
#
loop_
_entity_poly.entity_id
_entity_poly.type
_entity_poly.pdbx_seq_one_letter_code
_entity_poly.pdbx_strand_id
1 'polypeptide(L)'
;AARNVDGRVILYADRITGSMERAMNETARRREKQEEYNALHNITPTTIRRNIGDIIAHVSQGDQVTVPIDDDRPHMVGHNLRAYIEDLEKQMRKAASDLEFETAGRLRDEIRQLENDELGLPSHEQKAPLMGRSNEGKPGTRKTRFGKQAKMRMGGKRSR
;
A
#
# COMPACT_ATOMS: atom_id res chain seq x y z
N ALA A 1 -12.12 7.81 -13.90
CA ALA A 1 -10.73 7.82 -13.40
C ALA A 1 -9.94 6.75 -14.15
N ALA A 2 -8.96 7.13 -14.97
CA ALA A 2 -8.23 6.23 -15.88
C ALA A 2 -6.80 5.92 -15.40
N ARG A 3 -6.59 5.90 -14.08
CA ARG A 3 -5.25 5.74 -13.48
C ARG A 3 -4.88 4.28 -13.20
N ASN A 4 -5.78 3.35 -13.50
CA ASN A 4 -5.60 1.91 -13.30
C ASN A 4 -6.00 1.18 -14.58
N VAL A 5 -5.22 0.18 -14.97
CA VAL A 5 -5.51 -0.71 -16.11
C VAL A 5 -6.88 -1.38 -15.98
N ASP A 6 -7.28 -1.77 -14.77
CA ASP A 6 -8.57 -2.43 -14.50
C ASP A 6 -9.66 -1.44 -14.01
N GLY A 7 -9.50 -0.16 -14.29
CA GLY A 7 -10.45 0.88 -13.86
C GLY A 7 -11.85 0.65 -14.43
N ARG A 8 -12.81 0.30 -13.58
CA ARG A 8 -14.23 0.12 -13.90
C ARG A 8 -15.10 1.10 -13.12
N VAL A 9 -16.25 1.46 -13.69
CA VAL A 9 -17.24 2.34 -13.06
C VAL A 9 -18.59 1.63 -13.16
N ILE A 10 -19.30 1.52 -12.03
CA ILE A 10 -20.65 0.98 -11.95
C ILE A 10 -21.58 2.14 -11.60
N LEU A 11 -22.59 2.39 -12.42
CA LEU A 11 -23.60 3.41 -12.18
C LEU A 11 -24.91 2.72 -11.80
N TYR A 12 -25.38 2.93 -10.58
CA TYR A 12 -26.69 2.44 -10.13
C TYR A 12 -27.76 3.47 -10.47
N ALA A 13 -28.68 3.11 -11.37
CA ALA A 13 -29.82 3.93 -11.73
C ALA A 13 -30.92 3.06 -12.36
N ASP A 14 -32.19 3.42 -12.11
CA ASP A 14 -33.33 2.69 -12.68
C ASP A 14 -33.53 2.99 -14.18
N ARG A 15 -33.05 4.15 -14.64
CA ARG A 15 -33.11 4.56 -16.04
C ARG A 15 -31.87 5.33 -16.46
N ILE A 16 -31.53 5.23 -17.74
CA ILE A 16 -30.47 6.04 -18.34
C ILE A 16 -31.00 7.46 -18.55
N THR A 17 -30.39 8.43 -17.90
CA THR A 17 -30.67 9.85 -18.14
C THR A 17 -29.87 10.36 -19.33
N GLY A 18 -30.32 11.42 -20.00
CA GLY A 18 -29.57 12.00 -21.13
C GLY A 18 -28.16 12.48 -20.76
N SER A 19 -27.92 12.87 -19.50
CA SER A 19 -26.57 13.21 -19.00
C SER A 19 -25.68 11.97 -18.87
N MET A 20 -26.24 10.84 -18.43
CA MET A 20 -25.51 9.57 -18.39
C MET A 20 -25.18 9.10 -19.80
N GLU A 21 -26.11 9.20 -20.73
CA GLU A 21 -25.89 8.84 -22.13
C GLU A 21 -24.73 9.62 -22.76
N ARG A 22 -24.73 10.96 -22.61
CA ARG A 22 -23.60 11.79 -23.08
C ARG A 22 -22.27 11.40 -22.45
N ALA A 23 -22.27 11.12 -21.14
CA ALA A 23 -21.05 10.74 -20.42
C ALA A 23 -20.52 9.35 -20.86
N MET A 24 -21.42 8.37 -21.07
CA MET A 24 -21.07 7.05 -21.56
C MET A 24 -20.54 7.11 -23.00
N ASN A 25 -21.22 7.86 -23.87
CA ASN A 25 -20.81 8.02 -25.27
C ASN A 25 -19.44 8.69 -25.38
N GLU A 26 -19.19 9.77 -24.63
CA GLU A 26 -17.87 10.43 -24.64
C GLU A 26 -16.77 9.52 -24.04
N THR A 27 -17.10 8.71 -23.04
CA THR A 27 -16.15 7.73 -22.47
C THR A 27 -15.82 6.64 -23.48
N ALA A 28 -16.81 6.11 -24.20
CA ALA A 28 -16.63 5.10 -25.23
C ALA A 28 -15.79 5.65 -26.39
N ARG A 29 -16.14 6.83 -26.91
CA ARG A 29 -15.40 7.51 -27.99
C ARG A 29 -13.93 7.76 -27.66
N ARG A 30 -13.61 8.08 -26.39
CA ARG A 30 -12.22 8.26 -25.94
C ARG A 30 -11.49 6.92 -25.83
N ARG A 31 -12.13 5.90 -25.30
CA ARG A 31 -11.53 4.57 -25.12
C ARG A 31 -11.20 3.92 -26.47
N GLU A 32 -12.09 4.00 -27.44
CA GLU A 32 -11.88 3.48 -28.80
C GLU A 32 -10.61 4.08 -29.43
N LYS A 33 -10.48 5.42 -29.43
CA LYS A 33 -9.27 6.09 -29.93
C LYS A 33 -7.99 5.67 -29.19
N GLN A 34 -8.08 5.41 -27.88
CA GLN A 34 -6.95 4.95 -27.09
C GLN A 34 -6.55 3.52 -27.45
N GLU A 35 -7.53 2.63 -27.65
CA GLU A 35 -7.29 1.25 -28.06
C GLU A 35 -6.70 1.17 -29.46
N GLU A 36 -7.23 1.93 -30.42
CA GLU A 36 -6.68 2.06 -31.77
C GLU A 36 -5.24 2.56 -31.75
N TYR A 37 -4.97 3.64 -31.02
CA TYR A 37 -3.62 4.20 -30.88
C TYR A 37 -2.67 3.19 -30.25
N ASN A 38 -3.11 2.51 -29.18
CA ASN A 38 -2.31 1.50 -28.50
C ASN A 38 -2.02 0.30 -29.41
N ALA A 39 -2.99 -0.16 -30.20
CA ALA A 39 -2.82 -1.25 -31.16
C ALA A 39 -1.83 -0.85 -32.27
N LEU A 40 -1.98 0.35 -32.83
CA LEU A 40 -1.08 0.86 -33.87
C LEU A 40 0.37 1.01 -33.38
N HIS A 41 0.56 1.39 -32.11
CA HIS A 41 1.87 1.65 -31.53
C HIS A 41 2.41 0.49 -30.66
N ASN A 42 1.72 -0.66 -30.62
CA ASN A 42 2.06 -1.81 -29.77
C ASN A 42 2.24 -1.47 -28.28
N ILE A 43 1.43 -0.54 -27.76
CA ILE A 43 1.47 -0.11 -26.36
C ILE A 43 0.58 -1.03 -25.52
N THR A 44 1.16 -1.68 -24.50
CA THR A 44 0.38 -2.45 -23.51
C THR A 44 0.02 -1.56 -22.32
N PRO A 45 -1.27 -1.33 -22.03
CA PRO A 45 -1.69 -0.51 -20.89
C PRO A 45 -1.11 -1.04 -19.58
N THR A 46 -0.46 -0.17 -18.81
CA THR A 46 0.16 -0.53 -17.53
C THR A 46 -0.15 0.55 -16.49
N THR A 47 -0.45 0.14 -15.26
CA THR A 47 -0.67 1.07 -14.14
C THR A 47 0.64 1.77 -13.77
N ILE A 48 0.61 3.11 -13.69
CA ILE A 48 1.76 3.92 -13.29
C ILE A 48 2.06 3.66 -11.80
N ARG A 49 3.31 3.24 -11.50
CA ARG A 49 3.83 3.17 -10.12
C ARG A 49 4.61 4.44 -9.82
N ARG A 50 4.06 5.31 -8.98
CA ARG A 50 4.75 6.52 -8.51
C ARG A 50 5.41 6.22 -7.17
N ASN A 51 6.73 6.35 -7.09
CA ASN A 51 7.44 6.28 -5.82
C ASN A 51 7.04 7.49 -4.98
N ILE A 52 6.71 7.24 -3.71
CA ILE A 52 6.63 8.29 -2.69
C ILE A 52 8.09 8.76 -2.49
N GLY A 53 8.33 10.07 -2.45
CA GLY A 53 9.70 10.59 -2.40
C GLY A 53 10.46 10.06 -1.20
N ASP A 54 11.54 9.30 -1.45
CA ASP A 54 12.47 8.82 -0.43
C ASP A 54 13.29 10.02 0.09
N ILE A 55 12.89 10.58 1.23
CA ILE A 55 13.70 11.52 2.02
C ILE A 55 14.61 10.75 2.99
N ILE A 56 14.44 9.43 3.12
CA ILE A 56 15.01 8.58 4.18
C ILE A 56 16.04 7.59 3.60
N ALA A 57 17.07 8.07 2.89
CA ALA A 57 18.12 7.18 2.38
C ALA A 57 19.39 7.14 3.25
N HIS A 58 19.51 7.95 4.32
CA HIS A 58 20.80 8.17 4.99
C HIS A 58 20.89 7.95 6.51
N VAL A 59 19.89 7.41 7.21
CA VAL A 59 19.98 7.21 8.67
C VAL A 59 19.63 5.78 9.07
N SER A 60 20.46 4.82 8.69
CA SER A 60 20.34 3.47 9.24
C SER A 60 21.69 2.80 9.41
N GLN A 61 22.42 3.23 10.44
CA GLN A 61 23.29 2.37 11.26
C GLN A 61 23.26 2.92 12.69
N GLY A 62 22.36 2.39 13.51
CA GLY A 62 22.20 2.78 14.91
C GLY A 62 21.37 1.73 15.62
N ASP A 63 21.98 1.16 16.66
CA ASP A 63 21.55 0.04 17.48
C ASP A 63 20.15 0.25 18.10
N GLN A 64 19.25 -0.73 17.97
CA GLN A 64 17.89 -0.64 18.50
C GLN A 64 17.81 -1.38 19.84
N VAL A 65 17.67 -0.65 20.95
CA VAL A 65 17.42 -1.23 22.28
C VAL A 65 15.91 -1.31 22.51
N THR A 66 15.40 -2.51 22.74
CA THR A 66 13.99 -2.74 23.11
C THR A 66 13.82 -2.53 24.61
N VAL A 67 13.03 -1.54 25.02
CA VAL A 67 12.65 -1.33 26.43
C VAL A 67 11.22 -1.84 26.64
N PRO A 68 10.94 -2.66 27.67
CA PRO A 68 9.57 -3.10 27.97
C PRO A 68 8.73 -1.94 28.51
N ILE A 69 7.47 -1.89 28.10
CA ILE A 69 6.49 -0.88 28.56
C ILE A 69 5.54 -1.58 29.55
N ASP A 70 5.41 -1.01 30.75
CA ASP A 70 4.55 -1.50 31.85
C ASP A 70 3.05 -1.41 31.49
N ASP A 71 2.29 -2.36 32.03
CA ASP A 71 0.90 -2.68 31.67
C ASP A 71 -0.12 -2.12 32.69
N ASP A 72 -0.28 -0.80 32.73
CA ASP A 72 -1.35 -0.14 33.50
C ASP A 72 -2.21 0.72 32.54
N ARG A 73 -3.27 0.16 31.95
CA ARG A 73 -4.20 0.94 31.11
C ARG A 73 -5.69 0.71 31.42
N PRO A 74 -6.47 1.79 31.67
CA PRO A 74 -7.89 1.72 31.92
C PRO A 74 -8.69 1.46 30.63
N HIS A 75 -9.61 0.49 30.69
CA HIS A 75 -10.54 0.18 29.60
C HIS A 75 -11.54 1.32 29.37
N MET A 76 -11.26 2.17 28.36
CA MET A 76 -12.14 3.26 27.94
C MET A 76 -13.06 2.77 26.81
N VAL A 77 -14.35 2.59 27.09
CA VAL A 77 -15.33 2.06 26.12
C VAL A 77 -15.95 3.18 25.26
N GLY A 78 -15.96 3.01 23.94
CA GLY A 78 -16.79 3.78 22.99
C GLY A 78 -16.18 5.11 22.49
N HIS A 79 -17.01 6.16 22.36
CA HIS A 79 -16.67 7.44 21.71
C HIS A 79 -15.39 8.13 22.22
N ASN A 80 -15.00 7.88 23.47
CA ASN A 80 -13.79 8.45 24.07
C ASN A 80 -12.51 7.82 23.51
N LEU A 81 -12.55 6.54 23.09
CA LEU A 81 -11.40 5.83 22.56
C LEU A 81 -10.99 6.38 21.19
N ARG A 82 -11.96 6.61 20.31
CA ARG A 82 -11.70 7.16 18.98
C ARG A 82 -11.15 8.59 19.03
N ALA A 83 -11.66 9.43 19.92
CA ALA A 83 -11.12 10.77 20.15
C ALA A 83 -9.68 10.72 20.71
N TYR A 84 -9.39 9.74 21.57
CA TYR A 84 -8.05 9.52 22.11
C TYR A 84 -7.07 9.02 21.04
N ILE A 85 -7.49 8.08 20.18
CA ILE A 85 -6.71 7.63 19.02
C ILE A 85 -6.41 8.81 18.08
N GLU A 86 -7.38 9.68 17.80
CA GLU A 86 -7.16 10.87 16.97
C GLU A 86 -6.12 11.83 17.59
N ASP A 87 -6.06 11.96 18.92
CA ASP A 87 -5.05 12.77 19.59
C ASP A 87 -3.67 12.11 19.52
N LEU A 88 -3.57 10.81 19.78
CA LEU A 88 -2.34 10.03 19.62
C LEU A 88 -1.81 10.10 18.18
N GLU A 89 -2.69 10.04 17.18
CA GLU A 89 -2.29 10.20 15.77
C GLU A 89 -1.68 11.58 15.50
N LYS A 90 -2.24 12.65 16.08
CA LYS A 90 -1.69 14.01 15.94
C LYS A 90 -0.31 14.10 16.59
N GLN A 91 -0.16 13.53 17.79
CA GLN A 91 1.12 13.48 18.49
C GLN A 91 2.16 12.67 17.70
N MET A 92 1.77 11.53 17.12
CA MET A 92 2.62 10.70 16.27
C MET A 92 3.07 11.45 15.01
N ARG A 93 2.15 12.14 14.31
CA ARG A 93 2.48 12.95 13.13
C ARG A 93 3.40 14.12 13.46
N LYS A 94 3.22 14.74 14.64
CA LYS A 94 4.09 15.80 15.14
C LYS A 94 5.51 15.26 15.42
N ALA A 95 5.62 14.19 16.20
CA ALA A 95 6.90 13.52 16.46
C ALA A 95 7.63 13.09 15.17
N ALA A 96 6.89 12.58 14.19
CA ALA A 96 7.47 12.23 12.88
C ALA A 96 7.96 13.45 12.09
N SER A 97 7.30 14.60 12.24
CA SER A 97 7.70 15.87 11.61
C SER A 97 8.92 16.48 12.32
N ASP A 98 9.02 16.30 13.64
CA ASP A 98 10.14 16.70 14.49
C ASP A 98 11.34 15.72 14.40
N LEU A 99 11.26 14.68 13.57
CA LEU A 99 12.26 13.62 13.36
C LEU A 99 12.51 12.69 14.58
N GLU A 100 11.59 12.69 15.53
CA GLU A 100 11.60 11.86 16.74
C GLU A 100 10.97 10.48 16.46
N PHE A 101 11.66 9.66 15.67
CA PHE A 101 11.09 8.40 15.16
C PHE A 101 10.85 7.33 16.23
N GLU A 102 11.62 7.33 17.32
CA GLU A 102 11.40 6.40 18.44
C GLU A 102 10.05 6.65 19.11
N THR A 103 9.74 7.92 19.37
CA THR A 103 8.47 8.31 20.01
C THR A 103 7.30 8.10 19.06
N ALA A 104 7.45 8.45 17.77
CA ALA A 104 6.46 8.15 16.74
C ALA A 104 6.22 6.62 16.60
N GLY A 105 7.27 5.80 16.72
CA GLY A 105 7.17 4.35 16.71
C GLY A 105 6.35 3.80 17.87
N ARG A 106 6.61 4.28 19.09
CA ARG A 106 5.83 3.90 20.29
C ARG A 106 4.36 4.28 20.16
N LEU A 107 4.07 5.52 19.76
CA LEU A 107 2.69 6.00 19.56
C LEU A 107 1.94 5.19 18.50
N ARG A 108 2.61 4.80 17.41
CA ARG A 108 2.03 3.94 16.38
C ARG A 108 1.64 2.57 16.92
N ASP A 109 2.50 1.95 17.71
CA ASP A 109 2.25 0.61 18.24
C ASP A 109 1.17 0.64 19.31
N GLU A 110 1.08 1.72 20.09
CA GLU A 110 -0.02 1.99 21.01
C GLU A 110 -1.37 2.19 20.30
N ILE A 111 -1.41 3.01 19.24
CA ILE A 111 -2.64 3.20 18.42
C ILE A 111 -3.13 1.85 17.88
N ARG A 112 -2.24 1.02 17.33
CA ARG A 112 -2.61 -0.30 16.82
C ARG A 112 -3.17 -1.22 17.89
N GLN A 113 -2.63 -1.18 19.10
CA GLN A 113 -3.16 -1.98 20.21
C GLN A 113 -4.60 -1.54 20.53
N LEU A 114 -4.83 -0.23 20.67
CA LEU A 114 -6.15 0.33 20.95
C LEU A 114 -7.17 0.03 19.83
N GLU A 115 -6.77 0.12 18.57
CA GLU A 115 -7.62 -0.23 17.42
C GLU A 115 -7.97 -1.72 17.39
N ASN A 116 -7.00 -2.60 17.70
CA ASN A 116 -7.24 -4.04 17.76
C ASN A 116 -8.19 -4.43 18.90
N ASP A 117 -8.06 -3.75 20.05
CA ASP A 117 -8.93 -3.93 21.22
C ASP A 117 -10.35 -3.44 20.92
N GLU A 118 -10.52 -2.31 20.20
CA GLU A 118 -11.83 -1.83 19.74
C GLU A 118 -12.50 -2.81 18.77
N LEU A 119 -11.72 -3.41 17.87
CA LEU A 119 -12.22 -4.36 16.88
C LEU A 119 -12.44 -5.77 17.45
N GLY A 120 -12.04 -6.04 18.70
CA GLY A 120 -12.18 -7.33 19.37
C GLY A 120 -11.33 -8.45 18.76
N LEU A 121 -10.21 -8.12 18.12
CA LEU A 121 -9.33 -9.11 17.49
C LEU A 121 -8.47 -9.83 18.55
N PRO A 122 -8.46 -11.17 18.60
CA PRO A 122 -7.72 -11.89 19.62
C PRO A 122 -6.20 -11.76 19.41
N SER A 123 -5.45 -11.67 20.51
CA SER A 123 -4.01 -11.33 20.53
C SER A 123 -3.10 -12.23 19.69
N HIS A 124 -3.53 -13.45 19.37
CA HIS A 124 -2.77 -14.42 18.56
C HIS A 124 -2.89 -14.21 17.03
N GLU A 125 -3.82 -13.36 16.57
CA GLU A 125 -3.94 -12.95 15.16
C GLU A 125 -3.20 -11.65 14.85
N GLN A 126 -2.52 -11.07 15.85
CA GLN A 126 -1.65 -9.88 15.73
C GLN A 126 -0.36 -10.21 14.95
N LYS A 127 -0.48 -10.57 13.67
CA LYS A 127 0.66 -10.62 12.76
C LYS A 127 0.79 -9.26 12.10
N ALA A 128 1.90 -8.59 12.35
CA ALA A 128 2.32 -7.48 11.49
C ALA A 128 2.26 -7.99 10.03
N PRO A 129 1.58 -7.30 9.10
CA PRO A 129 1.69 -7.65 7.71
C PRO A 129 3.18 -7.63 7.38
N LEU A 130 3.73 -8.75 6.87
CA LEU A 130 5.09 -8.74 6.35
C LEU A 130 5.10 -7.74 5.19
N MET A 131 5.47 -6.50 5.50
CA MET A 131 5.75 -5.49 4.49
C MET A 131 6.90 -6.08 3.68
N GLY A 132 6.59 -6.49 2.45
CA GLY A 132 7.45 -7.37 1.68
C GLY A 132 8.87 -6.83 1.60
N ARG A 133 9.83 -7.57 2.15
CA ARG A 133 11.24 -7.35 1.80
C ARG A 133 11.32 -7.41 0.28
N SER A 134 11.96 -6.43 -0.32
CA SER A 134 12.24 -6.44 -1.76
C SER A 134 12.77 -7.82 -2.15
N ASN A 135 12.14 -8.44 -3.17
CA ASN A 135 12.66 -9.70 -3.71
C ASN A 135 13.96 -9.49 -4.50
N GLU A 136 14.42 -8.24 -4.63
CA GLU A 136 15.67 -7.86 -5.29
C GLU A 136 16.86 -8.30 -4.45
N GLY A 137 17.39 -9.49 -4.76
CA GLY A 137 18.52 -10.08 -4.03
C GLY A 137 18.45 -11.60 -3.93
N LYS A 138 17.29 -12.21 -4.16
CA LYS A 138 17.17 -13.67 -4.30
C LYS A 138 17.91 -14.13 -5.58
N PRO A 139 18.62 -15.26 -5.58
CA PRO A 139 19.24 -15.81 -6.78
C PRO A 139 18.22 -15.90 -7.93
N GLY A 140 18.52 -15.29 -9.09
CA GLY A 140 17.61 -15.24 -10.25
C GLY A 140 16.70 -14.01 -10.36
N THR A 141 16.72 -13.09 -9.39
CA THR A 141 15.88 -11.85 -9.42
C THR A 141 16.60 -10.60 -9.95
N ARG A 142 17.87 -10.73 -10.34
CA ARG A 142 18.70 -9.62 -10.84
C ARG A 142 18.17 -9.12 -12.19
N LYS A 143 17.70 -7.86 -12.22
CA LYS A 143 17.23 -7.21 -13.46
C LYS A 143 18.44 -6.89 -14.35
N THR A 144 18.34 -7.23 -15.64
CA THR A 144 19.32 -6.79 -16.65
C THR A 144 19.02 -5.35 -17.08
N ARG A 145 19.96 -4.66 -17.77
CA ARG A 145 19.82 -3.25 -18.18
C ARG A 145 18.55 -2.93 -19.00
N PHE A 146 17.85 -3.94 -19.51
CA PHE A 146 16.61 -3.80 -20.30
C PHE A 146 15.36 -4.37 -19.60
N GLY A 147 15.36 -4.51 -18.27
CA GLY A 147 14.16 -4.81 -17.48
C GLY A 147 13.58 -6.23 -17.60
N LYS A 148 14.08 -7.07 -18.52
CA LYS A 148 13.69 -8.48 -18.60
C LYS A 148 14.41 -9.30 -17.52
N GLN A 149 13.63 -10.00 -16.69
CA GLN A 149 14.14 -11.01 -15.77
C GLN A 149 14.76 -12.15 -16.58
N ALA A 150 16.03 -12.47 -16.32
CA ALA A 150 16.67 -13.63 -16.92
C ALA A 150 16.05 -14.91 -16.33
N LYS A 151 15.26 -15.64 -17.13
CA LYS A 151 14.80 -16.98 -16.75
C LYS A 151 16.04 -17.88 -16.64
N MET A 152 16.37 -18.29 -15.41
CA MET A 152 17.39 -19.30 -15.16
C MET A 152 16.90 -20.63 -15.74
N ARG A 153 17.58 -21.11 -16.79
CA ARG A 153 17.26 -22.38 -17.45
C ARG A 153 17.79 -23.50 -16.56
N MET A 154 16.95 -24.01 -15.66
CA MET A 154 17.28 -25.18 -14.84
C MET A 154 17.44 -26.38 -15.77
N GLY A 155 18.64 -26.96 -15.78
CA GLY A 155 19.01 -28.08 -16.63
C GLY A 155 18.05 -29.26 -16.47
N GLY A 156 17.64 -29.81 -17.61
CA GLY A 156 16.81 -31.00 -17.68
C GLY A 156 17.47 -32.18 -16.98
N LYS A 157 16.69 -32.88 -16.15
CA LYS A 157 17.02 -34.24 -15.68
C LYS A 157 17.27 -35.12 -16.92
N ARG A 158 18.50 -35.58 -17.11
CA ARG A 158 18.78 -36.72 -17.99
C ARG A 158 18.32 -37.96 -17.25
N SER A 159 17.34 -38.65 -17.83
CA SER A 159 17.00 -40.02 -17.44
C SER A 159 18.17 -40.96 -17.71
N ARG A 160 18.50 -41.80 -16.74
CA ARG A 160 18.89 -43.19 -16.93
C ARG A 160 18.28 -43.99 -15.79
#